data_AF-A0A8H4W4T1-F1
#
_entry.id   AF-A0A8H4W4T1-F1
#
_cell.length_a   1.000
_cell.length_b   1.000
_cell.length_c   1.000
_cell.angle_alpha   90.00
_cell.angle_beta   90.00
_cell.angle_gamma   90.00
#
_symmetry.space_group_name_H-M   'P 1'
#
loop_
_entity.id
_entity.type
_entity.pdbx_description
1 polymer ?
#
loop_
_entity_poly.entity_id
_entity_poly.type
_entity_poly.pdbx_seq_one_letter_code
_entity_poly.pdbx_strand_id
1 'polypeptide(L)'
;MVDWKAITKIAKQIAEQTDRIDIMVNNAARGIMTYQLTDYGVDRHITVNHMGHVILNSHLMPIMKTPEKGNTVRVVTLGLNAHQLTPSVCKFASPDELNQDLRPNPQHGRAKLAVMLYCKYSAKHLTSAHPRILANSVYPGFMDTKMSQYDIHEPYPLGGYAMSVGMSPFKKDQFQGCVSAVFAATMTEKSGQYICSLVFLRRGLGKRPK
;
A
#
# COMPACT_ATOMS: atom_id res chain seq x y z
N MET A 1 -0.49 11.23 5.90
CA MET A 1 0.52 10.74 4.93
C MET A 1 1.11 11.82 4.02
N VAL A 2 0.57 13.04 3.96
CA VAL A 2 1.19 14.15 3.19
C VAL A 2 2.06 15.08 4.02
N ASP A 3 1.76 15.26 5.31
CA ASP A 3 2.56 16.06 6.22
C ASP A 3 3.70 15.21 6.81
N TRP A 4 4.92 15.41 6.34
CA TRP A 4 6.08 14.64 6.77
C TRP A 4 6.49 14.96 8.21
N LYS A 5 6.29 16.21 8.66
CA LYS A 5 6.59 16.60 10.05
C LYS A 5 5.67 15.89 11.02
N ALA A 6 4.37 15.84 10.72
CA ALA A 6 3.40 15.10 11.52
C ALA A 6 3.69 13.59 11.54
N ILE A 7 4.07 13.00 10.41
CA ILE A 7 4.46 11.57 10.33
C ILE A 7 5.66 11.30 11.24
N THR A 8 6.72 12.11 11.15
CA THR A 8 7.90 11.96 12.02
C THR A 8 7.54 12.11 13.50
N LYS A 9 6.68 13.07 13.85
CA LYS A 9 6.21 13.26 15.23
C LYS A 9 5.46 12.03 15.74
N ILE A 10 4.52 11.50 14.95
CA ILE A 10 3.74 10.31 15.32
C ILE A 10 4.66 9.08 15.43
N ALA A 11 5.62 8.91 14.52
CA ALA A 11 6.55 7.79 14.57
C ALA A 11 7.39 7.80 15.86
N LYS A 12 7.83 8.98 16.30
CA LYS A 12 8.52 9.15 17.60
C LYS A 12 7.62 8.80 18.77
N GLN A 13 6.38 9.30 18.77
CA GLN A 13 5.41 8.99 19.83
C GLN A 13 5.13 7.48 19.93
N ILE A 14 5.01 6.78 18.80
CA ILE A 14 4.86 5.31 18.77
C ILE A 14 6.10 4.65 19.37
N ALA A 15 7.30 5.07 18.98
CA ALA A 15 8.55 4.51 19.50
C ALA A 15 8.79 4.79 20.99
N GLU A 16 8.23 5.87 21.53
CA GLU A 16 8.24 6.18 22.96
C GLU A 16 7.24 5.34 23.77
N GLN A 17 6.17 4.85 23.14
CA GLN A 17 5.08 4.11 23.79
C GLN A 17 5.15 2.59 23.55
N THR A 18 6.04 2.13 22.68
CA THR A 18 6.07 0.74 22.23
C THR A 18 7.50 0.29 21.98
N ASP A 19 7.91 -0.76 22.69
CA ASP A 19 9.28 -1.30 22.61
C ASP A 19 9.53 -2.11 21.32
N ARG A 20 8.47 -2.60 20.68
CA ARG A 20 8.55 -3.47 19.49
C ARG A 20 7.32 -3.36 18.58
N ILE A 21 7.56 -3.42 17.27
CA ILE A 21 6.53 -3.64 16.25
C ILE A 21 6.78 -4.96 15.51
N ASP A 22 5.85 -5.91 15.63
CA ASP A 22 5.87 -7.18 14.88
C ASP A 22 5.17 -7.10 13.52
N ILE A 23 4.15 -6.24 13.39
CA ILE A 23 3.35 -6.12 12.18
C ILE A 23 3.14 -4.64 11.84
N MET A 24 3.50 -4.27 10.61
CA MET A 24 3.29 -2.93 10.06
C MET A 24 2.43 -3.04 8.80
N VAL A 25 1.24 -2.45 8.81
CA VAL A 25 0.33 -2.48 7.64
C VAL A 25 0.17 -1.08 7.05
N ASN A 26 0.88 -0.83 5.95
CA ASN A 26 0.80 0.40 5.17
C ASN A 26 -0.44 0.35 4.25
N ASN A 27 -1.62 0.52 4.86
CA ASN A 27 -2.92 0.48 4.17
C ASN A 27 -3.39 1.85 3.67
N ALA A 28 -3.09 2.93 4.41
CA ALA A 28 -3.60 4.26 4.09
C ALA A 28 -3.19 4.70 2.67
N ALA A 29 -4.16 5.11 1.86
CA ALA A 29 -3.90 5.51 0.48
C ALA A 29 -4.97 6.49 0.01
N ARG A 30 -4.70 7.17 -1.11
CA ARG A 30 -5.70 7.85 -1.93
C ARG A 30 -5.78 7.14 -3.27
N GLY A 31 -7.02 6.88 -3.70
CA GLY A 31 -7.33 6.31 -5.01
C GLY A 31 -6.98 7.24 -6.17
N ILE A 32 -7.52 6.96 -7.35
CA ILE A 32 -7.38 7.84 -8.50
C ILE A 32 -7.97 9.23 -8.15
N MET A 33 -7.27 10.30 -8.53
CA MET A 33 -7.62 11.70 -8.25
C MET A 33 -6.99 12.60 -9.32
N THR A 34 -7.40 13.86 -9.35
CA THR A 34 -6.79 14.87 -10.24
C THR A 34 -5.33 15.13 -9.86
N TYR A 35 -4.54 15.63 -10.81
CA TYR A 35 -3.15 15.99 -10.55
C TYR A 35 -3.10 17.14 -9.54
N GLN A 36 -2.32 16.94 -8.47
CA GLN A 36 -2.19 17.88 -7.38
C GLN A 36 -0.78 17.78 -6.80
N LEU A 37 -0.19 18.91 -6.44
CA LEU A 37 1.05 18.98 -5.68
C LEU A 37 0.74 19.11 -4.19
N THR A 38 1.61 18.54 -3.37
CA THR A 38 1.63 18.79 -1.92
C THR A 38 2.39 20.08 -1.60
N ASP A 39 2.33 20.52 -0.34
CA ASP A 39 3.11 21.67 0.15
C ASP A 39 4.62 21.51 0.00
N TYR A 40 5.09 20.27 -0.20
CA TYR A 40 6.49 19.93 -0.50
C TYR A 40 6.82 19.99 -1.99
N GLY A 41 5.88 20.41 -2.84
CA GLY A 41 6.07 20.49 -4.29
C GLY A 41 6.19 19.13 -4.96
N VAL A 42 5.66 18.07 -4.36
CA VAL A 42 5.66 16.71 -4.93
C VAL A 42 4.25 16.23 -5.21
N ASP A 43 4.07 15.50 -6.32
CA ASP A 43 2.83 14.83 -6.69
C ASP A 43 2.14 14.14 -5.49
N ARG A 44 0.84 14.39 -5.36
CA ARG A 44 0.07 13.96 -4.21
C ARG A 44 -0.16 12.45 -4.20
N HIS A 45 -0.25 11.77 -5.35
CA HIS A 45 -0.41 10.31 -5.38
C HIS A 45 0.81 9.61 -4.80
N ILE A 46 2.01 9.94 -5.29
CA ILE A 46 3.24 9.32 -4.80
C ILE A 46 3.54 9.74 -3.35
N THR A 47 3.21 10.98 -2.98
CA THR A 47 3.42 11.46 -1.62
C THR A 47 2.56 10.69 -0.61
N VAL A 48 1.24 10.56 -0.87
CA VAL A 48 0.32 9.84 0.03
C VAL A 48 0.58 8.33 0.03
N ASN A 49 0.68 7.73 -1.16
CA ASN A 49 0.64 6.28 -1.30
C ASN A 49 2.00 5.62 -1.08
N HIS A 50 3.09 6.38 -1.15
CA HIS A 50 4.44 5.83 -1.08
C HIS A 50 5.33 6.59 -0.10
N MET A 51 5.67 7.86 -0.34
CA MET A 51 6.70 8.57 0.44
C MET A 51 6.35 8.67 1.92
N GLY A 52 5.09 8.99 2.26
CA GLY A 52 4.66 9.04 3.65
C GLY A 52 4.88 7.71 4.39
N HIS A 53 4.62 6.57 3.74
CA HIS A 53 4.86 5.25 4.32
C HIS A 53 6.34 4.94 4.45
N VAL A 54 7.16 5.33 3.47
CA VAL A 54 8.62 5.16 3.55
C VAL A 54 9.19 5.93 4.74
N ILE A 55 8.75 7.17 4.96
CA ILE A 55 9.17 8.00 6.10
C ILE A 55 8.76 7.34 7.41
N LEU A 56 7.50 6.90 7.52
CA LEU A 56 7.00 6.22 8.70
C LEU A 56 7.78 4.93 9.01
N ASN A 57 7.96 4.06 8.00
CA ASN A 57 8.73 2.82 8.13
C ASN A 57 10.18 3.10 8.54
N SER A 58 10.80 4.15 7.99
CA SER A 58 12.20 4.48 8.28
C SER A 58 12.39 4.92 9.72
N HIS A 59 11.46 5.72 10.27
CA HIS A 59 11.50 6.14 11.66
C HIS A 59 11.18 5.02 12.65
N LEU A 60 10.30 4.08 12.28
CA LEU A 60 9.94 2.94 13.12
C LEU A 60 10.90 1.74 12.96
N MET A 61 11.83 1.81 11.99
CA MET A 61 12.77 0.73 11.74
C MET A 61 13.57 0.30 12.99
N PRO A 62 14.06 1.20 13.87
CA PRO A 62 14.79 0.79 15.08
C PRO A 62 14.01 -0.18 15.98
N ILE A 63 12.70 0.01 16.16
CA ILE A 63 11.85 -0.85 16.99
C ILE A 63 11.27 -2.07 16.23
N MET A 64 11.46 -2.13 14.91
CA MET A 64 11.24 -3.33 14.08
C MET A 64 12.48 -4.24 14.05
N LYS A 65 13.66 -3.73 14.43
CA LYS A 65 14.96 -4.43 14.37
C LYS A 65 15.31 -5.23 15.62
N THR A 66 14.42 -5.35 16.60
CA THR A 66 14.66 -6.08 17.84
C THR A 66 14.15 -7.53 17.82
N PRO A 67 14.27 -8.38 16.77
CA PRO A 67 13.89 -9.77 16.94
C PRO A 67 14.99 -10.48 17.74
N GLU A 68 14.82 -10.52 19.06
CA GLU A 68 15.31 -11.63 19.87
C GLU A 68 14.86 -12.95 19.25
N LYS A 69 15.67 -14.00 19.45
CA LYS A 69 15.55 -15.31 18.78
C LYS A 69 14.08 -15.79 18.78
N GLY A 70 13.46 -15.84 17.60
CA GLY A 70 12.19 -16.55 17.37
C GLY A 70 11.17 -15.86 16.46
N ASN A 71 11.08 -14.52 16.48
CA ASN A 71 9.93 -13.83 15.88
C ASN A 71 10.27 -13.10 14.55
N THR A 72 9.29 -13.12 13.63
CA THR A 72 9.37 -12.53 12.28
C THR A 72 8.53 -11.27 12.22
N VAL A 73 9.14 -10.15 11.85
CA VAL A 73 8.45 -8.87 11.62
C VAL A 73 7.93 -8.81 10.20
N ARG A 74 6.69 -8.36 10.00
CA ARG A 74 6.04 -8.30 8.69
C ARG A 74 5.57 -6.90 8.37
N VAL A 75 6.16 -6.32 7.33
CA VAL A 75 5.76 -5.06 6.72
C VAL A 75 4.93 -5.35 5.48
N VAL A 76 3.64 -5.05 5.54
CA VAL A 76 2.67 -5.27 4.47
C VAL A 76 2.27 -3.94 3.88
N THR A 77 2.47 -3.74 2.59
CA THR A 77 2.07 -2.50 1.90
C THR A 77 1.02 -2.76 0.84
N LEU A 78 -0.08 -2.00 0.89
CA LEU A 78 -1.21 -2.18 -0.01
C LEU A 78 -0.92 -1.55 -1.39
N GLY A 79 -0.57 -2.42 -2.32
CA GLY A 79 -0.32 -2.11 -3.73
C GLY A 79 -1.59 -2.17 -4.59
N LEU A 80 -1.39 -2.17 -5.90
CA LEU A 80 -2.43 -2.30 -6.91
C LEU A 80 -1.86 -3.02 -8.13
N ASN A 81 -2.71 -3.78 -8.82
CA ASN A 81 -2.39 -4.33 -10.14
C ASN A 81 -2.47 -3.27 -11.26
N ALA A 82 -1.91 -2.07 -11.03
CA ALA A 82 -1.92 -0.95 -11.96
C ALA A 82 -0.52 -0.62 -12.51
N HIS A 83 0.47 -1.50 -12.28
CA HIS A 83 1.77 -1.37 -12.94
C HIS A 83 1.62 -1.33 -14.47
N GLN A 84 0.62 -2.01 -15.04
CA GLN A 84 0.28 -1.95 -16.47
C GLN A 84 -0.19 -0.56 -16.94
N LEU A 85 -0.73 0.26 -16.03
CA LEU A 85 -1.17 1.63 -16.32
C LEU A 85 -0.03 2.65 -16.16
N THR A 86 1.14 2.22 -15.65
CA THR A 86 2.30 3.10 -15.52
C THR A 86 2.93 3.30 -16.89
N PRO A 87 3.29 4.53 -17.28
CA PRO A 87 4.00 4.74 -18.54
C PRO A 87 5.30 3.92 -18.58
N SER A 88 5.57 3.26 -19.70
CA SER A 88 6.78 2.47 -19.90
C SER A 88 8.08 3.27 -19.73
N VAL A 89 7.98 4.60 -19.88
CA VAL A 89 9.08 5.55 -19.74
C VAL A 89 9.38 5.97 -18.29
N CYS A 90 8.59 5.51 -17.31
CA CYS A 90 8.76 5.89 -15.90
C CYS A 90 10.07 5.33 -15.32
N LYS A 91 10.93 6.23 -14.83
CA LYS A 91 12.27 5.93 -14.30
C LYS A 91 12.44 6.29 -12.83
N PHE A 92 11.56 7.15 -12.27
CA PHE A 92 11.71 7.69 -10.91
C PHE A 92 13.06 8.43 -10.72
N ALA A 93 13.56 9.09 -11.77
CA ALA A 93 14.90 9.66 -11.80
C ALA A 93 14.99 11.04 -11.15
N SER A 94 13.91 11.83 -11.16
CA SER A 94 13.90 13.17 -10.59
C SER A 94 12.52 13.59 -10.05
N PRO A 95 12.47 14.56 -9.11
CA PRO A 95 11.21 15.19 -8.70
C PRO A 95 10.44 15.79 -9.88
N ASP A 96 11.14 16.37 -10.86
CA ASP A 96 10.51 16.94 -12.06
C ASP A 96 9.75 15.88 -12.85
N GLU A 97 10.31 14.68 -13.00
CA GLU A 97 9.62 13.55 -13.61
C GLU A 97 8.36 13.19 -12.79
N LEU A 98 8.49 13.09 -11.47
CA LEU A 98 7.39 12.77 -10.55
C LEU A 98 6.28 13.83 -10.58
N ASN A 99 6.61 15.06 -10.92
CA ASN A 99 5.68 16.17 -10.94
C ASN A 99 5.03 16.41 -12.30
N GLN A 100 5.35 15.61 -13.32
CA GLN A 100 4.61 15.66 -14.59
C GLN A 100 3.16 15.21 -14.38
N ASP A 101 2.22 15.96 -14.97
CA ASP A 101 0.82 15.55 -15.06
C ASP A 101 0.66 14.48 -16.14
N LEU A 102 0.47 13.23 -15.71
CA LEU A 102 0.30 12.08 -16.57
C LEU A 102 -1.17 11.67 -16.73
N ARG A 103 -2.10 12.52 -16.28
CA ARG A 103 -3.53 12.23 -16.08
C ARG A 103 -3.76 11.26 -14.90
N PRO A 104 -5.00 11.22 -14.35
CA PRO A 104 -5.29 10.52 -13.09
C PRO A 104 -4.86 9.05 -13.01
N ASN A 105 -5.13 8.26 -14.06
CA ASN A 105 -4.85 6.82 -14.08
C ASN A 105 -3.34 6.50 -14.11
N PRO A 106 -2.55 7.03 -15.07
CA PRO A 106 -1.11 6.79 -15.09
C PRO A 106 -0.38 7.33 -13.86
N GLN A 107 -0.81 8.46 -13.30
CA GLN A 107 -0.26 9.02 -12.06
C GLN A 107 -0.46 8.06 -10.87
N HIS A 108 -1.68 7.54 -10.71
CA HIS A 108 -1.99 6.55 -9.70
C HIS A 108 -1.21 5.24 -9.91
N GLY A 109 -1.11 4.80 -11.17
CA GLY A 109 -0.31 3.64 -11.57
C GLY A 109 1.16 3.77 -11.14
N ARG A 110 1.80 4.92 -11.45
CA ARG A 110 3.17 5.22 -11.05
C ARG A 110 3.38 5.15 -9.53
N ALA A 111 2.48 5.74 -8.74
CA ALA A 111 2.56 5.67 -7.29
C ALA A 111 2.47 4.24 -6.75
N LYS A 112 1.65 3.39 -7.38
CA LYS A 112 1.50 1.97 -7.00
C LYS A 112 2.67 1.11 -7.48
N LEU A 113 3.29 1.45 -8.62
CA LEU A 113 4.56 0.84 -9.03
C LEU A 113 5.67 1.17 -8.02
N ALA A 114 5.76 2.41 -7.54
CA ALA A 114 6.75 2.81 -6.53
C ALA A 114 6.64 1.95 -5.26
N VAL A 115 5.42 1.68 -4.79
CA VAL A 115 5.16 0.77 -3.67
C VAL A 115 5.73 -0.64 -3.92
N MET A 116 5.44 -1.24 -5.09
CA MET A 116 5.91 -2.58 -5.42
C MET A 116 7.44 -2.64 -5.52
N LEU A 117 8.05 -1.64 -6.17
CA LEU A 117 9.50 -1.52 -6.28
C LEU A 117 10.15 -1.33 -4.92
N TYR A 118 9.55 -0.54 -4.03
CA TYR A 118 10.05 -0.35 -2.68
C TYR A 118 10.00 -1.63 -1.83
N CYS A 119 8.95 -2.44 -1.94
CA CYS A 119 8.91 -3.75 -1.27
C CYS A 119 10.03 -4.67 -1.79
N LYS A 120 10.27 -4.72 -3.10
CA LYS A 120 11.38 -5.49 -3.69
C LYS A 120 12.76 -4.95 -3.28
N TYR A 121 12.93 -3.64 -3.29
CA TYR A 121 14.14 -2.97 -2.81
C TYR A 121 14.40 -3.30 -1.35
N SER A 122 13.38 -3.17 -0.50
CA SER A 122 13.44 -3.47 0.93
C SER A 122 13.79 -4.93 1.16
N ALA A 123 13.17 -5.87 0.45
CA ALA A 123 13.53 -7.28 0.54
C ALA A 123 15.00 -7.52 0.15
N LYS A 124 15.50 -6.91 -0.93
CA LYS A 124 16.88 -7.09 -1.37
C LYS A 124 17.91 -6.53 -0.36
N HIS A 125 17.63 -5.38 0.25
CA HIS A 125 18.61 -4.66 1.08
C HIS A 125 18.42 -4.85 2.59
N LEU A 126 17.19 -5.12 3.06
CA LEU A 126 16.93 -5.40 4.48
C LEU A 126 17.18 -6.87 4.80
N THR A 127 16.93 -7.82 3.90
CA THR A 127 17.09 -9.25 4.24
C THR A 127 18.55 -9.62 4.56
N SER A 128 19.55 -8.91 4.00
CA SER A 128 20.96 -9.14 4.34
C SER A 128 21.32 -8.70 5.76
N ALA A 129 20.82 -7.54 6.22
CA ALA A 129 21.09 -7.02 7.56
C ALA A 129 20.09 -7.52 8.63
N HIS A 130 18.85 -7.78 8.21
CA HIS A 130 17.70 -8.07 9.06
C HIS A 130 16.83 -9.16 8.39
N PRO A 131 17.29 -10.42 8.36
CA PRO A 131 16.63 -11.50 7.62
C PRO A 131 15.22 -11.84 8.13
N ARG A 132 14.88 -11.43 9.36
CA ARG A 132 13.57 -11.64 9.98
C ARG A 132 12.58 -10.49 9.75
N ILE A 133 12.94 -9.46 9.00
CA ILE A 133 12.01 -8.41 8.56
C ILE A 133 11.57 -8.72 7.13
N LEU A 134 10.31 -9.12 6.98
CA LEU A 134 9.71 -9.45 5.69
C LEU A 134 8.90 -8.27 5.18
N ALA A 135 9.21 -7.79 3.97
CA ALA A 135 8.52 -6.69 3.32
C ALA A 135 7.77 -7.20 2.09
N ASN A 136 6.44 -7.23 2.14
CA ASN A 136 5.58 -7.77 1.11
C ASN A 136 4.55 -6.74 0.64
N SER A 137 4.15 -6.85 -0.63
CA SER A 137 3.11 -6.01 -1.22
C SER A 137 1.85 -6.83 -1.48
N VAL A 138 0.68 -6.23 -1.23
CA VAL A 138 -0.62 -6.91 -1.35
C VAL A 138 -1.53 -6.14 -2.27
N TYR A 139 -2.17 -6.83 -3.21
CA TYR A 139 -3.31 -6.32 -3.96
C TYR A 139 -4.60 -6.96 -3.45
N PRO A 140 -5.48 -6.21 -2.76
CA PRO A 140 -6.69 -6.77 -2.15
C PRO A 140 -7.79 -7.10 -3.18
N GLY A 141 -7.68 -6.62 -4.41
CA GLY A 141 -8.71 -6.70 -5.44
C GLY A 141 -9.42 -5.37 -5.65
N PHE A 142 -10.50 -5.40 -6.44
CA PHE A 142 -11.41 -4.26 -6.59
C PHE A 142 -12.31 -4.20 -5.35
N MET A 143 -12.21 -3.10 -4.60
CA MET A 143 -12.86 -2.96 -3.30
C MET A 143 -14.01 -1.97 -3.36
N ASP A 144 -15.09 -2.27 -2.64
CA ASP A 144 -16.13 -1.30 -2.36
C ASP A 144 -15.70 -0.37 -1.22
N THR A 145 -15.31 0.84 -1.58
CA THR A 145 -14.76 1.84 -0.66
C THR A 145 -15.21 3.23 -1.07
N LYS A 146 -15.02 4.20 -0.17
CA LYS A 146 -15.18 5.61 -0.52
C LYS A 146 -14.44 6.00 -1.80
N MET A 147 -13.25 5.42 -2.03
CA MET A 147 -12.45 5.71 -3.21
C MET A 147 -13.10 5.28 -4.53
N SER A 148 -13.77 4.13 -4.53
CA SER A 148 -14.42 3.57 -5.73
C SER A 148 -15.88 4.01 -5.88
N GLN A 149 -16.47 4.62 -4.84
CA GLN A 149 -17.87 5.08 -4.83
C GLN A 149 -18.01 6.59 -5.02
N TYR A 150 -17.16 7.38 -4.35
CA TYR A 150 -17.30 8.84 -4.31
C TYR A 150 -16.07 9.53 -4.92
N ASP A 151 -14.89 9.16 -4.45
CA ASP A 151 -13.68 9.90 -4.82
C ASP A 151 -13.28 9.74 -6.29
N ILE A 152 -13.78 8.69 -6.97
CA ILE A 152 -13.56 8.43 -8.39
C ILE A 152 -14.26 9.47 -9.30
N HIS A 153 -15.29 10.15 -8.78
CA HIS A 153 -16.02 11.18 -9.53
C HIS A 153 -15.24 12.50 -9.62
N GLU A 154 -14.26 12.74 -8.74
CA GLU A 154 -13.39 13.92 -8.81
C GLU A 154 -12.61 13.96 -10.15
N PRO A 155 -11.82 12.93 -10.53
CA PRO A 155 -11.15 12.88 -11.83
C PRO A 155 -12.06 12.49 -13.00
N TYR A 156 -13.19 11.83 -12.73
CA TYR A 156 -14.11 11.33 -13.75
C TYR A 156 -15.58 11.58 -13.36
N PRO A 157 -16.12 12.79 -13.55
CA PRO A 157 -17.47 13.13 -13.09
C PRO A 157 -18.56 12.19 -13.63
N LEU A 158 -18.55 11.95 -14.94
CA LEU A 158 -19.48 11.04 -15.62
C LEU A 158 -18.94 9.59 -15.67
N GLY A 159 -17.67 9.41 -16.05
CA GLY A 159 -17.06 8.08 -16.17
C GLY A 159 -16.94 7.34 -14.83
N GLY A 160 -16.91 8.07 -13.71
CA GLY A 160 -16.88 7.52 -12.37
C GLY A 160 -18.10 6.65 -12.05
N TYR A 161 -19.26 6.88 -12.68
CA TYR A 161 -20.46 6.06 -12.49
C TYR A 161 -20.30 4.62 -12.98
N ALA A 162 -19.48 4.40 -14.02
CA ALA A 162 -19.13 3.06 -14.46
C ALA A 162 -18.36 2.31 -13.34
N MET A 163 -17.49 3.02 -12.62
CA MET A 163 -16.74 2.46 -11.49
C MET A 163 -17.56 2.35 -10.22
N SER A 164 -18.40 3.33 -9.87
CA SER A 164 -19.19 3.33 -8.64
C SER A 164 -20.35 2.34 -8.70
N VAL A 165 -21.13 2.38 -9.78
CA VAL A 165 -22.35 1.56 -9.96
C VAL A 165 -22.10 0.37 -10.87
N GLY A 166 -21.55 0.59 -12.07
CA GLY A 166 -21.43 -0.47 -13.10
C GLY A 166 -20.56 -1.65 -12.67
N MET A 167 -19.47 -1.39 -11.97
CA MET A 167 -18.56 -2.43 -11.47
C MET A 167 -18.95 -3.00 -10.10
N SER A 168 -20.06 -2.57 -9.50
CA SER A 168 -20.47 -2.98 -8.15
C SER A 168 -20.52 -4.51 -7.95
N PRO A 169 -21.02 -5.34 -8.89
CA PRO A 169 -21.06 -6.79 -8.71
C PRO A 169 -19.68 -7.46 -8.59
N PHE A 170 -18.62 -6.80 -9.06
CA PHE A 170 -17.24 -7.29 -9.03
C PHE A 170 -16.44 -6.72 -7.85
N LYS A 171 -17.03 -5.79 -7.08
CA LYS A 171 -16.38 -5.22 -5.91
C LYS A 171 -16.48 -6.18 -4.74
N LYS A 172 -15.35 -6.33 -4.05
CA LYS A 172 -15.24 -7.05 -2.79
C LYS A 172 -15.60 -6.13 -1.64
N ASP A 173 -16.24 -6.72 -0.63
CA ASP A 173 -16.43 -6.05 0.65
C ASP A 173 -15.11 -5.96 1.44
N GLN A 174 -15.12 -5.18 2.52
CA GLN A 174 -13.95 -4.95 3.37
C GLN A 174 -13.37 -6.24 3.97
N PHE A 175 -14.21 -7.21 4.31
CA PHE A 175 -13.79 -8.47 4.90
C PHE A 175 -13.08 -9.35 3.87
N GLN A 176 -13.63 -9.44 2.67
CA GLN A 176 -13.01 -10.17 1.56
C GLN A 176 -11.66 -9.56 1.14
N GLY A 177 -11.55 -8.22 1.14
CA GLY A 177 -10.29 -7.56 0.78
C GLY A 177 -9.19 -7.65 1.82
N CYS A 178 -9.54 -7.71 3.11
CA CYS A 178 -8.53 -7.77 4.16
C CYS A 178 -7.84 -9.13 4.25
N VAL A 179 -8.45 -10.22 3.74
CA VAL A 179 -7.91 -11.59 3.80
C VAL A 179 -6.46 -11.66 3.32
N SER A 180 -6.14 -11.06 2.17
CA SER A 180 -4.78 -11.09 1.63
C SER A 180 -3.80 -10.24 2.45
N ALA A 181 -4.26 -9.15 3.05
CA ALA A 181 -3.42 -8.33 3.93
C ALA A 181 -3.15 -9.05 5.25
N VAL A 182 -4.16 -9.69 5.84
CA VAL A 182 -4.02 -10.52 7.05
C VAL A 182 -3.11 -11.71 6.77
N PHE A 183 -3.32 -12.43 5.68
CA PHE A 183 -2.44 -13.51 5.25
C PHE A 183 -0.99 -13.03 5.11
N ALA A 184 -0.78 -11.89 4.46
CA ALA A 184 0.55 -11.30 4.34
C ALA A 184 1.16 -10.95 5.70
N ALA A 185 0.34 -10.47 6.63
CA ALA A 185 0.74 -10.02 7.95
C ALA A 185 0.99 -11.16 8.95
N THR A 186 0.47 -12.37 8.72
CA THR A 186 0.55 -13.47 9.69
C THR A 186 1.22 -14.73 9.16
N MET A 187 1.09 -15.04 7.87
CA MET A 187 1.47 -16.35 7.30
C MET A 187 2.70 -16.30 6.39
N THR A 188 3.14 -15.12 5.95
CA THR A 188 4.28 -15.05 5.02
C THR A 188 5.60 -15.39 5.68
N GLU A 189 6.44 -16.16 4.99
CA GLU A 189 7.78 -16.54 5.44
C GLU A 189 8.89 -15.97 4.55
N LYS A 190 8.50 -15.42 3.38
CA LYS A 190 9.42 -14.86 2.40
C LYS A 190 9.18 -13.35 2.26
N SER A 191 10.25 -12.63 1.96
CA SER A 191 10.24 -11.19 1.69
C SER A 191 10.17 -10.92 0.19
N GLY A 192 9.69 -9.75 -0.22
CA GLY A 192 9.67 -9.31 -1.61
C GLY A 192 8.55 -9.91 -2.46
N GLN A 193 7.56 -10.55 -1.83
CA GLN A 193 6.43 -11.14 -2.52
C GLN A 193 5.39 -10.08 -2.92
N TYR A 194 4.75 -10.32 -4.07
CA TYR A 194 3.54 -9.62 -4.48
C TYR A 194 2.36 -10.60 -4.36
N ILE A 195 1.50 -10.35 -3.38
CA ILE A 195 0.39 -11.22 -3.02
C ILE A 195 -0.88 -10.63 -3.64
N CYS A 196 -1.42 -11.33 -4.63
CA CYS A 196 -2.71 -10.98 -5.22
C CYS A 196 -3.84 -11.54 -4.34
N SER A 197 -5.02 -10.92 -4.47
CA SER A 197 -6.23 -11.31 -3.76
C SER A 197 -6.45 -12.81 -3.85
N LEU A 198 -6.43 -13.49 -2.71
CA LEU A 198 -6.77 -14.90 -2.65
C LEU A 198 -8.26 -15.00 -3.01
N VAL A 199 -8.57 -15.68 -4.11
CA VAL A 199 -9.94 -16.12 -4.34
C VAL A 199 -10.16 -17.24 -3.32
N PHE A 200 -10.80 -16.89 -2.21
CA PHE A 200 -11.35 -17.92 -1.33
C PHE A 200 -12.52 -18.55 -2.09
N LEU A 201 -12.23 -19.56 -2.92
CA LEU A 201 -13.24 -20.53 -3.31
C LEU A 201 -13.76 -21.08 -2.00
N ARG A 202 -15.02 -20.79 -1.70
CA ARG A 202 -15.72 -21.25 -0.49
C ARG A 202 -15.93 -22.77 -0.57
N ARG A 203 -14.84 -23.55 -0.61
CA ARG A 203 -14.86 -24.99 -0.42
C ARG A 203 -14.78 -25.23 1.09
N GLY A 204 -15.96 -25.38 1.69
CA GLY A 204 -16.13 -26.11 2.95
C GLY A 204 -15.59 -25.45 4.21
N LEU A 205 -16.13 -24.28 4.60
CA LEU A 205 -16.29 -24.04 6.03
C LEU A 205 -17.67 -24.59 6.40
N GLY A 206 -17.64 -25.70 7.15
CA GLY A 206 -18.80 -26.47 7.57
C GLY A 206 -19.92 -25.60 8.15
N LYS A 207 -21.15 -26.07 7.93
CA LYS A 207 -22.37 -25.53 8.52
C LYS A 207 -22.14 -25.24 10.01
N ARG A 208 -22.46 -24.01 10.44
CA ARG A 208 -22.54 -23.68 11.87
C ARG A 208 -23.52 -24.66 12.54
N PRO A 209 -23.17 -25.27 13.68
CA PRO A 209 -24.16 -25.93 14.51
C PRO A 209 -25.19 -24.88 14.98
N LYS A 210 -26.46 -25.28 15.03
CA LYS A 210 -27.53 -24.50 15.65
C LYS A 210 -27.32 -24.39 17.15
#